data_AF-A0A6B2G3D3-F1
#
_entry.id   AF-A0A6B2G3D3-F1
#
_cell.length_a   1.000
_cell.length_b   1.000
_cell.length_c   1.000
_cell.angle_alpha   90.00
_cell.angle_beta   90.00
_cell.angle_gamma   90.00
#
_symmetry.space_group_name_H-M   'P 1'
#
loop_
_entity.id
_entity.type
_entity.pdbx_description
1 polymer ?
#
loop_
_entity_poly.entity_id
_entity_poly.type
_entity_poly.pdbx_seq_one_letter_code
_entity_poly.pdbx_strand_id
1 'polypeptide(L)'
;LKIVPHIRFQKSSKLSYELGNDIFTKLQLSNLNFDSIKNDQKSLLLILERKFDPLTPLLLKWSYQSMIHESFFIKNNIINLTSIPNVPTDFNEIILSPETDGIFRNNMYLNFSELATNIKGMVSEFENIKKGKQKLETLSDIKATVDSFPKFRKVSNYISLHVTIASELNNIAKSRKHR
;
A
#
# COMPACT_ATOMS: atom_id res chain seq x y z
N LEU A 1 8.16 -19.56 1.51
CA LEU A 1 7.00 -20.26 2.10
C LEU A 1 7.31 -21.70 2.50
N LYS A 2 8.11 -22.51 1.75
CA LYS A 2 8.41 -23.92 2.10
C LYS A 2 7.13 -24.73 2.40
N ILE A 3 6.23 -24.79 1.41
CA ILE A 3 4.90 -25.40 1.51
C ILE A 3 4.67 -26.28 0.28
N VAL A 4 4.01 -27.44 0.47
CA VAL A 4 3.47 -28.28 -0.61
C VAL A 4 1.95 -28.17 -0.59
N PRO A 5 1.32 -27.38 -1.49
CA PRO A 5 -0.11 -27.16 -1.47
C PRO A 5 -0.89 -28.19 -2.29
N HIS A 6 -2.14 -28.44 -1.89
CA HIS A 6 -3.12 -29.05 -2.78
C HIS A 6 -3.41 -28.07 -3.91
N ILE A 7 -3.31 -28.51 -5.17
CA ILE A 7 -3.56 -27.65 -6.33
C ILE A 7 -5.02 -27.79 -6.78
N ARG A 8 -5.70 -26.66 -6.98
CA ARG A 8 -7.03 -26.57 -7.61
C ARG A 8 -6.97 -25.50 -8.68
N PHE A 9 -7.66 -25.72 -9.78
CA PHE A 9 -7.74 -24.77 -10.89
C PHE A 9 -9.18 -24.58 -11.34
N GLN A 10 -9.46 -23.44 -11.95
CA GLN A 10 -10.75 -23.15 -12.57
C GLN A 10 -11.03 -24.11 -13.73
N LYS A 11 -12.08 -24.94 -13.60
CA LYS A 11 -12.45 -25.96 -14.61
C LYS A 11 -12.69 -25.40 -16.02
N SER A 12 -13.24 -24.19 -16.13
CA SER A 12 -13.53 -23.54 -17.41
C SER A 12 -12.31 -22.92 -18.10
N SER A 13 -11.12 -22.98 -17.48
CA SER A 13 -9.88 -22.43 -18.03
C SER A 13 -8.90 -23.55 -18.39
N LYS A 14 -8.64 -23.70 -19.70
CA LYS A 14 -7.58 -24.57 -20.20
C LYS A 14 -6.20 -24.10 -19.73
N LEU A 15 -5.96 -22.78 -19.72
CA LEU A 15 -4.69 -22.19 -19.28
C LEU A 15 -4.42 -22.45 -17.79
N SER A 16 -5.43 -22.33 -16.92
CA SER A 16 -5.28 -22.66 -15.50
C SER A 16 -5.04 -24.16 -15.27
N TYR A 17 -5.64 -25.03 -16.10
CA TYR A 17 -5.40 -26.47 -16.07
C TYR A 17 -3.94 -26.82 -16.44
N GLU A 18 -3.47 -26.30 -17.57
CA GLU A 18 -2.09 -26.51 -18.05
C GLU A 18 -1.07 -26.02 -17.03
N LEU A 19 -1.23 -24.77 -16.54
CA LEU A 19 -0.36 -24.21 -15.50
C LEU A 19 -0.39 -25.04 -14.21
N GLY A 20 -1.57 -25.56 -13.82
CA GLY A 20 -1.70 -26.42 -12.64
C GLY A 20 -0.92 -27.72 -12.76
N ASN A 21 -0.97 -28.37 -13.92
CA ASN A 21 -0.20 -29.58 -14.20
C ASN A 21 1.30 -29.30 -14.25
N ASP A 22 1.73 -28.22 -14.91
CA ASP A 22 3.14 -27.83 -14.99
C ASP A 22 3.74 -27.58 -13.59
N ILE A 23 2.99 -26.90 -12.73
CA ILE A 23 3.38 -26.68 -11.32
C ILE A 23 3.45 -28.03 -10.58
N PHE A 24 2.45 -28.90 -10.75
CA PHE A 24 2.44 -30.22 -10.13
C PHE A 24 3.66 -31.05 -10.53
N THR A 25 3.96 -31.15 -11.83
CA THR A 25 5.13 -31.86 -12.35
C THR A 25 6.42 -31.24 -11.81
N LYS A 26 6.52 -29.91 -11.77
CA LYS A 26 7.71 -29.22 -11.22
C LYS A 26 7.92 -29.48 -9.73
N LEU A 27 6.84 -29.58 -8.95
CA LEU A 27 6.91 -29.96 -7.54
C LEU A 27 7.37 -31.41 -7.36
N GLN A 28 6.86 -32.34 -8.17
CA GLN A 28 7.28 -33.76 -8.12
C GLN A 28 8.75 -33.95 -8.51
N LEU A 29 9.24 -33.21 -9.51
CA LEU A 29 10.63 -33.28 -9.96
C LEU A 29 11.60 -32.53 -9.03
N SER A 30 11.10 -31.63 -8.18
CA SER A 30 11.96 -30.90 -7.27
C SER A 30 12.43 -31.81 -6.13
N ASN A 31 13.75 -32.06 -6.05
CA ASN A 31 14.43 -32.78 -4.96
C ASN A 31 14.43 -31.99 -3.63
N LEU A 32 13.44 -31.12 -3.40
CA LEU A 32 13.31 -30.37 -2.17
C LEU A 32 12.82 -31.35 -1.09
N ASN A 33 13.52 -31.41 0.05
CA ASN A 33 13.15 -32.24 1.21
C ASN A 33 11.88 -31.71 1.87
N PHE A 34 10.74 -31.88 1.20
CA PHE A 34 9.44 -31.47 1.70
C PHE A 34 8.93 -32.37 2.83
N ASP A 35 9.56 -33.54 3.06
CA ASP A 35 9.27 -34.45 4.18
C ASP A 35 9.46 -33.79 5.55
N SER A 36 10.30 -32.74 5.63
CA SER A 36 10.54 -31.97 6.85
C SER A 36 9.46 -30.92 7.13
N ILE A 37 8.58 -30.64 6.16
CA ILE A 37 7.47 -29.70 6.31
C ILE A 37 6.31 -30.49 6.89
N LYS A 38 6.05 -30.27 8.18
CA LYS A 38 4.88 -30.86 8.85
C LYS A 38 3.62 -30.54 8.03
N ASN A 39 2.93 -31.59 7.58
CA ASN A 39 1.65 -31.58 6.87
C ASN A 39 0.47 -30.97 7.67
N ASP A 40 0.74 -30.29 8.79
CA ASP A 40 -0.29 -29.77 9.72
C ASP A 40 -1.11 -28.61 9.14
N GLN A 41 -0.65 -27.98 8.05
CA GLN A 41 -1.42 -26.97 7.35
C GLN A 41 -1.81 -27.46 5.94
N LYS A 42 -3.08 -27.86 5.79
CA LYS A 42 -3.71 -28.09 4.48
C LYS A 42 -3.71 -26.79 3.68
N SER A 43 -2.63 -26.54 2.95
CA SER A 43 -2.49 -25.37 2.09
C SER A 43 -3.11 -25.64 0.71
N LEU A 44 -3.67 -24.60 0.11
CA LEU A 44 -4.36 -24.66 -1.17
C LEU A 44 -3.73 -23.66 -2.13
N LEU A 45 -3.33 -24.12 -3.31
CA LEU A 45 -3.01 -23.28 -4.45
C LEU A 45 -4.21 -23.25 -5.38
N LEU A 46 -4.85 -22.09 -5.48
CA LEU A 46 -5.99 -21.87 -6.38
C LEU A 46 -5.52 -21.08 -7.61
N ILE A 47 -5.69 -21.67 -8.80
CA ILE A 47 -5.32 -21.07 -10.08
C ILE A 47 -6.60 -20.62 -10.80
N LEU A 48 -6.68 -19.33 -11.10
CA LEU A 48 -7.82 -18.70 -11.75
C LEU A 48 -7.38 -17.91 -12.99
N GLU A 49 -8.28 -17.76 -13.95
CA GLU A 49 -8.03 -16.96 -15.16
C GLU A 49 -8.87 -15.69 -15.13
N ARG A 50 -8.25 -14.51 -15.26
CA ARG A 50 -8.91 -13.20 -15.09
C ARG A 50 -10.23 -13.05 -15.87
N LYS A 51 -10.37 -13.72 -17.03
CA LYS A 51 -11.59 -13.71 -17.84
C LYS A 51 -12.87 -14.13 -17.10
N PHE A 52 -12.78 -14.87 -15.99
CA PHE A 52 -13.96 -15.28 -15.22
C PHE A 52 -14.68 -14.09 -14.55
N ASP A 53 -13.95 -13.01 -14.30
CA ASP A 53 -14.51 -11.76 -13.77
C ASP A 53 -13.80 -10.58 -14.46
N PRO A 54 -14.31 -10.16 -15.63
CA PRO A 54 -13.75 -9.04 -16.39
C PRO A 54 -14.16 -7.68 -15.82
N LEU A 55 -15.14 -7.64 -14.90
CA LEU A 55 -15.71 -6.40 -14.38
C LEU A 55 -14.86 -5.80 -13.25
N THR A 56 -14.40 -6.61 -12.29
CA THR A 56 -13.59 -6.12 -11.16
C THR A 56 -12.40 -5.23 -11.54
N PRO A 57 -11.61 -5.51 -12.60
CA PRO A 57 -10.52 -4.60 -13.02
C PRO A 57 -10.99 -3.31 -13.70
N LEU A 58 -12.23 -3.25 -14.20
CA LEU A 58 -12.81 -2.07 -14.85
C LEU A 58 -13.54 -1.14 -13.86
N LEU A 59 -13.90 -1.65 -12.68
CA LEU A 59 -14.60 -0.88 -11.66
C LEU A 59 -13.65 0.11 -10.97
N LEU A 60 -14.10 1.36 -10.86
CA LEU A 60 -13.43 2.35 -10.03
C LEU A 60 -13.60 1.98 -8.55
N LYS A 61 -12.50 1.61 -7.91
CA LYS A 61 -12.47 1.29 -6.47
C LYS A 61 -12.09 2.52 -5.66
N TRP A 62 -12.81 2.72 -4.56
CA TRP A 62 -12.66 3.89 -3.67
C TRP A 62 -11.74 3.62 -2.47
N SER A 63 -11.04 2.48 -2.44
CA SER A 63 -10.02 2.27 -1.41
C SER A 63 -8.76 3.05 -1.71
N TYR A 64 -8.04 3.50 -0.68
CA TYR A 64 -6.93 4.43 -0.85
C TYR A 64 -5.87 3.94 -1.86
N GLN A 65 -5.37 2.71 -1.70
CA GLN A 65 -4.39 2.12 -2.63
C GLN A 65 -4.93 2.03 -4.05
N SER A 66 -6.20 1.62 -4.22
CA SER A 66 -6.80 1.49 -5.55
C SER A 66 -6.91 2.84 -6.25
N MET A 67 -7.31 3.88 -5.51
CA MET A 67 -7.40 5.23 -6.04
C MET A 67 -6.04 5.78 -6.45
N ILE A 68 -4.99 5.51 -5.66
CA ILE A 68 -3.61 5.84 -6.03
C ILE A 68 -3.21 5.11 -7.31
N HIS A 69 -3.44 3.79 -7.40
CA HIS A 69 -3.07 3.01 -8.57
C HIS A 69 -3.81 3.48 -9.83
N GLU A 70 -5.08 3.84 -9.70
CA GLU A 70 -5.89 4.35 -10.80
C GLU A 70 -5.46 5.75 -11.27
N SER A 71 -4.96 6.59 -10.36
CA SER A 71 -4.62 7.99 -10.65
C SER A 71 -3.17 8.17 -11.07
N PHE A 72 -2.24 7.46 -10.43
CA PHE A 72 -0.80 7.65 -10.56
C PHE A 72 -0.05 6.41 -11.05
N PHE A 73 -0.73 5.27 -11.17
CA PHE A 73 -0.16 3.97 -11.52
C PHE A 73 1.01 3.54 -10.60
N ILE A 74 0.71 2.64 -9.67
CA ILE A 74 1.75 2.07 -8.79
C ILE A 74 2.55 1.04 -9.59
N LYS A 75 3.85 1.28 -9.78
CA LYS A 75 4.78 0.35 -10.45
C LYS A 75 5.92 0.01 -9.50
N ASN A 76 6.08 -1.26 -9.14
CA ASN A 76 7.10 -1.71 -8.19
C ASN A 76 7.09 -0.93 -6.86
N ASN A 77 5.88 -0.65 -6.34
CA ASN A 77 5.66 0.21 -5.17
C ASN A 77 6.14 1.66 -5.34
N ILE A 78 6.44 2.11 -6.56
CA ILE A 78 6.82 3.50 -6.84
C ILE A 78 5.64 4.20 -7.52
N ILE A 79 5.40 5.44 -7.09
CA ILE A 79 4.48 6.36 -7.75
C ILE A 79 5.24 7.60 -8.20
N ASN A 80 4.81 8.17 -9.31
CA ASN A 80 5.35 9.42 -9.83
C ASN A 80 4.32 10.54 -9.61
N LEU A 81 4.74 11.60 -8.93
CA LEU A 81 3.92 12.76 -8.57
C LEU A 81 4.29 14.03 -9.34
N THR A 82 5.13 13.95 -10.39
CA THR A 82 5.58 15.14 -11.14
C THR A 82 4.45 15.87 -11.85
N SER A 83 3.30 15.21 -12.06
CA SER A 83 2.10 15.81 -12.64
C SER A 83 1.35 16.72 -11.66
N ILE A 84 1.63 16.62 -10.35
CA ILE A 84 0.96 17.42 -9.33
C ILE A 84 1.67 18.77 -9.20
N PRO A 85 0.95 19.90 -9.29
CA PRO A 85 1.56 21.22 -9.16
C PRO A 85 2.12 21.44 -7.75
N ASN A 86 3.26 22.14 -7.67
CA ASN A 86 3.92 22.54 -6.41
C ASN A 86 4.37 21.39 -5.50
N VAL A 87 4.58 20.19 -6.04
CA VAL A 87 5.22 19.11 -5.29
C VAL A 87 6.73 19.37 -5.20
N PRO A 88 7.31 19.33 -3.99
CA PRO A 88 8.76 19.40 -3.83
C PRO A 88 9.47 18.35 -4.67
N THR A 89 10.63 18.67 -5.25
CA THR A 89 11.39 17.74 -6.11
C THR A 89 11.72 16.42 -5.42
N ASP A 90 11.89 16.45 -4.10
CA ASP A 90 12.14 15.28 -3.25
C ASP A 90 10.95 14.30 -3.22
N PHE A 91 9.78 14.71 -3.70
CA PHE A 91 8.54 13.94 -3.75
C PHE A 91 8.12 13.56 -5.19
N ASN A 92 8.97 13.80 -6.19
CA ASN A 92 8.66 13.45 -7.58
C ASN A 92 8.45 11.94 -7.78
N GLU A 93 9.28 11.12 -7.14
CA GLU A 93 9.14 9.67 -7.14
C GLU A 93 9.21 9.15 -5.71
N ILE A 94 8.22 8.34 -5.33
CA ILE A 94 8.02 7.94 -3.94
C ILE A 94 7.77 6.45 -3.86
N ILE A 95 8.46 5.83 -2.90
CA ILE A 95 8.23 4.44 -2.53
C ILE A 95 7.05 4.39 -1.57
N LEU A 96 5.95 3.79 -2.02
CA LEU A 96 4.74 3.53 -1.28
C LEU A 96 4.76 2.09 -0.74
N SER A 97 5.33 1.92 0.47
CA SER A 97 5.46 0.59 1.10
C SER A 97 4.79 0.57 2.47
N PRO A 98 3.87 -0.38 2.73
CA PRO A 98 3.24 -0.52 4.05
C PRO A 98 4.25 -0.95 5.12
N GLU A 99 5.41 -1.49 4.75
CA GLU A 99 6.44 -1.90 5.70
C GLU A 99 7.16 -0.71 6.34
N THR A 100 7.40 0.34 5.56
CA THR A 100 8.15 1.55 5.98
C THR A 100 7.24 2.73 6.31
N ASP A 101 6.00 2.71 5.81
CA ASP A 101 5.02 3.78 5.96
C ASP A 101 3.79 3.30 6.74
N GLY A 102 3.73 3.69 8.02
CA GLY A 102 2.62 3.35 8.90
C GLY A 102 1.30 4.05 8.53
N ILE A 103 1.36 5.23 7.92
CA ILE A 103 0.15 5.95 7.49
C ILE A 103 -0.46 5.19 6.32
N PHE A 104 0.35 4.84 5.33
CA PHE A 104 -0.12 4.02 4.21
C PHE A 104 -0.65 2.67 4.69
N ARG A 105 0.10 1.93 5.52
CA ARG A 105 -0.30 0.61 6.05
C ARG A 105 -1.68 0.61 6.70
N ASN A 106 -1.95 1.62 7.53
CA ASN A 106 -3.19 1.69 8.30
C ASN A 106 -4.39 2.15 7.45
N ASN A 107 -4.15 2.81 6.32
CA ASN A 107 -5.21 3.41 5.52
C ASN A 107 -5.38 2.81 4.11
N MET A 108 -4.46 1.96 3.64
CA MET A 108 -4.41 1.51 2.23
C MET A 108 -5.68 0.83 1.73
N TYR A 109 -6.45 0.19 2.61
CA TYR A 109 -7.70 -0.50 2.27
C TYR A 109 -8.96 0.24 2.72
N LEU A 110 -8.82 1.37 3.43
CA LEU A 110 -9.97 2.16 3.86
C LEU A 110 -10.59 2.89 2.68
N ASN A 111 -11.88 3.17 2.79
CA ASN A 111 -12.58 4.01 1.82
C ASN A 111 -12.05 5.45 1.89
N PHE A 112 -12.12 6.18 0.79
CA PHE A 112 -11.69 7.58 0.71
C PHE A 112 -12.33 8.51 1.77
N SER A 113 -13.58 8.27 2.16
CA SER A 113 -14.25 9.07 3.21
C SER A 113 -13.59 8.88 4.59
N GLU A 114 -13.28 7.64 4.94
CA GLU A 114 -12.61 7.27 6.19
C GLU A 114 -11.15 7.78 6.17
N LEU A 115 -10.45 7.61 5.05
CA LEU A 115 -9.11 8.17 4.83
C LEU A 115 -9.08 9.67 5.11
N ALA A 116 -10.02 10.44 4.54
CA ALA A 116 -10.07 11.89 4.72
C ALA A 116 -10.24 12.28 6.20
N THR A 117 -11.05 11.52 6.94
CA THR A 117 -11.24 11.71 8.38
C THR A 117 -9.95 11.41 9.16
N ASN A 118 -9.29 10.29 8.83
CA ASN A 118 -8.04 9.88 9.48
C ASN A 118 -6.90 10.87 9.21
N ILE A 119 -6.73 11.32 7.97
CA ILE A 119 -5.70 12.33 7.61
C ILE A 119 -5.94 13.63 8.38
N LYS A 120 -7.20 14.08 8.48
CA LYS A 120 -7.55 15.28 9.26
C LYS A 120 -7.19 15.11 10.75
N GLY A 121 -7.45 13.94 11.31
CA GLY A 121 -7.03 13.58 12.67
C GLY A 121 -5.52 13.66 12.85
N MET A 122 -4.75 13.01 11.96
CA MET A 122 -3.28 13.00 11.99
C MET A 122 -2.67 14.41 11.88
N VAL A 123 -3.22 15.27 11.02
CA VAL A 123 -2.77 16.68 10.90
C VAL A 123 -3.03 17.43 12.21
N SER A 124 -4.21 17.24 12.82
CA SER A 124 -4.58 17.91 14.07
C SER A 124 -3.68 17.46 15.24
N GLU A 125 -3.39 16.16 15.34
CA GLU A 125 -2.45 15.60 16.32
C GLU A 125 -1.03 16.15 16.11
N PHE A 126 -0.56 16.20 14.87
CA PHE A 126 0.75 16.73 14.53
C PHE A 126 0.88 18.22 14.90
N GLU A 127 -0.15 19.03 14.66
CA GLU A 127 -0.19 20.43 15.08
C GLU A 127 -0.11 20.59 16.61
N ASN A 128 -0.82 19.74 17.36
CA ASN A 128 -0.76 19.75 18.83
C ASN A 128 0.64 19.41 19.35
N ILE A 129 1.29 18.40 18.76
CA ILE A 129 2.68 18.03 19.10
C ILE A 129 3.63 19.19 18.78
N LYS A 130 3.45 19.85 17.62
CA LYS A 130 4.28 20.98 17.19
C LYS A 130 4.17 22.16 18.17
N LYS A 131 2.96 22.50 18.61
CA LYS A 131 2.70 23.55 19.62
C LYS A 131 3.30 23.19 20.98
N GLY A 132 3.20 21.93 21.40
CA GLY A 132 3.79 21.45 22.66
C GLY A 132 5.32 21.57 22.68
N LYS A 133 6.00 21.28 21.56
CA LYS A 133 7.47 21.37 21.44
C LYS A 133 8.03 22.79 21.35
N GLN A 134 7.21 23.83 21.13
CA GLN A 134 7.67 25.23 21.10
C GLN A 134 7.90 25.83 22.51
N LYS A 135 7.43 25.16 23.57
CA LYS A 135 7.71 25.55 24.96
C LYS A 135 9.03 24.91 25.40
N LEU A 136 10.16 25.56 25.10
CA LEU A 136 11.48 25.11 25.52
C LEU A 136 11.99 26.06 26.61
N GLU A 137 12.07 25.56 27.85
CA GLU A 137 12.51 26.37 29.01
C GLU A 137 13.82 25.86 29.63
N THR A 138 14.20 24.58 29.42
CA THR A 138 15.41 24.00 30.04
C THR A 138 16.41 23.38 29.05
N LEU A 139 17.68 23.27 29.46
CA LEU A 139 18.74 22.57 28.69
C LEU A 139 18.42 21.09 28.44
N SER A 140 17.67 20.45 29.35
CA SER A 140 17.20 19.07 29.17
C SER A 140 16.19 18.95 28.03
N ASP A 141 15.29 19.93 27.90
CA ASP A 141 14.28 19.97 26.84
C ASP A 141 14.92 20.19 25.47
N ILE A 142 15.99 20.99 25.41
CA ILE A 142 16.78 21.18 24.19
C ILE A 142 17.37 19.84 23.72
N LYS A 143 17.99 19.07 24.63
CA LYS A 143 18.55 17.76 24.30
C LYS A 143 17.49 16.77 23.79
N ALA A 144 16.38 16.63 24.51
CA ALA A 144 15.28 15.75 24.10
C ALA A 144 14.65 16.17 22.76
N THR A 145 14.61 17.48 22.47
CA THR A 145 14.12 18.02 21.21
C THR A 145 15.04 17.67 20.05
N VAL A 146 16.36 17.85 20.22
CA VAL A 146 17.36 17.48 19.21
C VAL A 146 17.30 15.97 18.91
N ASP A 147 17.21 15.13 19.95
CA ASP A 147 17.13 13.67 19.78
C ASP A 147 15.83 13.23 19.07
N SER A 148 14.73 13.93 19.31
CA SER A 148 13.43 13.62 18.69
C SER A 148 13.22 14.27 17.31
N PHE A 149 14.07 15.23 16.91
CA PHE A 149 13.91 16.00 15.68
C PHE A 149 13.94 15.15 14.40
N PRO A 150 14.85 14.17 14.22
CA PRO A 150 14.85 13.32 13.03
C PRO A 150 13.56 12.51 12.88
N LYS A 151 13.03 11.98 13.99
CA LYS A 151 11.75 11.24 14.00
C LYS A 151 10.59 12.17 13.66
N PHE A 152 10.56 13.36 14.24
CA PHE A 152 9.53 14.36 13.97
C PHE A 152 9.52 14.80 12.51
N ARG A 153 10.70 15.04 11.91
CA ARG A 153 10.84 15.39 10.49
C ARG A 153 10.31 14.28 9.58
N LYS A 154 10.63 13.01 9.87
CA LYS A 154 10.11 11.86 9.11
C LYS A 154 8.59 11.80 9.15
N VAL A 155 7.99 11.93 10.34
CA VAL A 155 6.52 11.92 10.50
C VAL A 155 5.89 13.10 9.74
N SER A 156 6.46 14.29 9.84
CA SER A 156 6.00 15.48 9.10
C SER A 156 6.00 15.25 7.59
N ASN A 157 7.05 14.60 7.06
CA ASN A 157 7.16 14.33 5.63
C ASN A 157 6.09 13.34 5.16
N TYR A 158 5.86 12.24 5.89
CA TYR A 158 4.81 11.27 5.54
C TYR A 158 3.40 11.87 5.61
N ILE A 159 3.12 12.68 6.64
CA ILE A 159 1.83 13.37 6.74
C ILE A 159 1.65 14.33 5.55
N SER A 160 2.66 15.15 5.26
CA SER A 160 2.62 16.08 4.11
C SER A 160 2.40 15.33 2.80
N LEU A 161 3.10 14.22 2.60
CA LEU A 161 2.95 13.36 1.44
C LEU A 161 1.50 12.87 1.28
N HIS A 162 0.94 12.24 2.32
CA HIS A 162 -0.40 11.67 2.23
C HIS A 162 -1.49 12.73 2.11
N VAL A 163 -1.31 13.92 2.69
CA VAL A 163 -2.17 15.08 2.46
C VAL A 163 -2.14 15.49 0.99
N THR A 164 -0.95 15.62 0.39
CA THR A 164 -0.80 15.97 -1.02
C THR A 164 -1.48 14.94 -1.92
N ILE A 165 -1.22 13.65 -1.71
CA ILE A 165 -1.85 12.57 -2.49
C ILE A 165 -3.37 12.61 -2.33
N ALA A 166 -3.88 12.67 -1.10
CA ALA A 166 -5.33 12.66 -0.86
C ALA A 166 -6.04 13.89 -1.45
N SER A 167 -5.40 15.06 -1.39
CA SER A 167 -5.89 16.28 -2.03
C SER A 167 -6.00 16.11 -3.54
N GLU A 168 -4.96 15.55 -4.17
CA GLU A 168 -4.97 15.35 -5.61
C GLU A 168 -5.97 14.29 -6.06
N LEU A 169 -6.09 13.18 -5.31
CA LEU A 169 -7.13 12.18 -5.54
C LEU A 169 -8.54 12.78 -5.51
N ASN A 170 -8.79 13.72 -4.59
CA ASN A 170 -10.07 14.45 -4.53
C ASN A 170 -10.28 15.33 -5.77
N ASN A 171 -9.24 16.02 -6.25
CA ASN A 171 -9.30 16.84 -7.46
C ASN A 171 -9.61 16.00 -8.70
N ILE A 172 -8.93 14.87 -8.87
CA ILE A 172 -9.16 13.92 -9.97
C ILE A 172 -10.57 13.33 -9.89
N ALA A 173 -11.04 12.96 -8.68
CA ALA A 173 -12.39 12.43 -8.50
C ALA A 173 -13.47 13.47 -8.88
N LYS A 174 -13.24 14.75 -8.58
CA LYS A 174 -14.14 15.85 -8.97
C LYS A 174 -14.13 16.08 -10.48
N SER A 175 -12.96 16.10 -11.12
CA SER A 175 -12.86 16.34 -12.56
C SER A 175 -13.56 15.25 -13.39
N ARG A 176 -13.54 14.00 -12.91
CA ARG A 176 -14.24 12.87 -13.54
C ARG A 176 -15.76 12.98 -13.47
N LYS A 177 -16.36 13.62 -12.46
CA LYS A 177 -17.82 13.81 -12.36
C LYS A 177 -18.39 14.76 -13.41
N HIS A 178 -17.54 15.56 -14.05
CA HIS A 178 -17.93 16.55 -15.06
C HIS A 178 -17.67 16.10 -16.50
N ARG A 179 -17.27 14.83 -16.69
CA ARG A 179 -17.27 14.14 -18.00
C ARG A 179 -18.46 13.19 -18.07
#